data_AF-A0A845PQW8-F1
#
_entry.id   AF-A0A845PQW8-F1
#
_cell.length_a   1.000
_cell.length_b   1.000
_cell.length_c   1.000
_cell.angle_alpha   90.00
_cell.angle_beta   90.00
_cell.angle_gamma   90.00
#
_symmetry.space_group_name_H-M   'P 1'
#
loop_
_entity.id
_entity.type
_entity.pdbx_description
1 polymer ?
#
loop_
_entity_poly.entity_id
_entity_poly.type
_entity_poly.pdbx_seq_one_letter_code
_entity_poly.pdbx_strand_id
1 'polypeptide(L)'
;SYRYEGLEERVFVIEPENINPEDYEKIGEDVQRILHYVPAQLWVEVIKRPIYRLKADKNALKPHICQAEAPNPVIGGGHVAADMLAQIVIDKFRDHLPEYRQVKRYEDLGMKLPT
;
A
#
# COMPACT_ATOMS: atom_id res chain seq x y z
N SER A 1 -12.75 -8.29 3.05
CA SER A 1 -11.43 -7.64 2.95
C SER A 1 -10.87 -7.92 1.57
N TYR A 2 -10.17 -6.97 0.96
CA TYR A 2 -9.40 -7.23 -0.26
C TYR A 2 -8.40 -8.35 0.02
N ARG A 3 -8.40 -9.38 -0.82
CA ARG A 3 -7.40 -10.46 -0.77
C ARG A 3 -6.48 -10.30 -1.96
N TYR A 4 -5.22 -10.02 -1.67
CA TYR A 4 -4.14 -9.91 -2.65
C TYR A 4 -3.31 -11.22 -2.74
N GLU A 5 -3.91 -12.35 -2.35
CA GLU A 5 -3.22 -13.64 -2.25
C GLU A 5 -2.68 -14.06 -3.62
N GLY A 6 -1.37 -14.23 -3.72
CA GLY A 6 -0.69 -14.72 -4.93
C GLY A 6 -0.25 -13.65 -5.93
N LEU A 7 -0.50 -12.36 -5.67
CA LEU A 7 0.03 -11.28 -6.49
C LEU A 7 1.52 -11.02 -6.20
N GLU A 8 2.26 -10.57 -7.21
CA GLU A 8 3.64 -10.11 -7.05
C GLU A 8 3.66 -8.93 -6.05
N GLU A 9 4.45 -9.05 -4.97
CA GLU A 9 4.67 -7.97 -4.02
C GLU A 9 6.01 -7.27 -4.31
N ARG A 10 5.95 -5.94 -4.46
CA ARG A 10 7.13 -5.08 -4.57
C ARG A 10 7.28 -4.27 -3.30
N VAL A 11 8.30 -4.60 -2.50
CA VAL A 11 8.46 -4.05 -1.15
C VAL A 11 9.39 -2.84 -1.17
N PHE A 12 8.93 -1.74 -0.59
CA PHE A 12 9.69 -0.50 -0.39
C PHE A 12 9.72 -0.17 1.10
N VAL A 13 10.91 0.07 1.64
CA VAL A 13 11.08 0.53 3.02
C VAL A 13 11.44 2.01 2.97
N ILE A 14 10.62 2.85 3.60
CA ILE A 14 10.86 4.30 3.68
C ILE A 14 11.30 4.60 5.12
N GLU A 15 12.57 4.94 5.26
CA GLU A 15 13.17 5.35 6.54
C GLU A 15 12.89 6.84 6.81
N PRO A 16 12.74 7.25 8.09
CA PRO A 16 12.64 8.66 8.43
C PRO A 16 13.94 9.41 8.11
N GLU A 17 13.80 10.65 7.68
CA GLU A 17 14.95 11.51 7.41
C GLU A 17 15.64 11.97 8.71
N ASN A 18 16.95 12.22 8.63
CA ASN A 18 17.74 12.86 9.68
C ASN A 18 17.79 12.14 11.04
N ILE A 19 17.67 10.81 11.07
CA ILE A 19 17.88 10.02 12.29
C ILE A 19 19.23 9.31 12.29
N ASN A 20 19.88 9.23 13.45
CA ASN A 20 21.05 8.38 13.65
C ASN A 20 20.59 6.97 14.06
N PRO A 21 20.83 5.91 13.26
CA PRO A 21 20.32 4.57 13.55
C PRO A 21 20.75 3.99 14.90
N GLU A 22 21.87 4.45 15.48
CA GLU A 22 22.36 3.94 16.76
C GLU A 22 21.55 4.44 17.97
N ASP A 23 20.97 5.63 17.87
CA ASP A 23 20.24 6.28 18.98
C ASP A 23 18.79 5.81 19.08
N TYR A 24 18.28 5.15 18.03
CA TYR A 24 16.88 4.77 17.88
C TYR A 24 16.70 3.25 17.88
N GLU A 25 15.55 2.80 18.37
CA GLU A 25 15.10 1.41 18.28
C GLU A 25 13.76 1.35 17.54
N LYS A 26 13.60 0.34 16.67
CA LYS A 26 12.33 0.09 15.96
C LYS A 26 11.32 -0.48 16.95
N ILE A 27 10.19 0.21 17.11
CA ILE A 27 9.09 -0.20 18.01
C ILE A 27 7.85 -0.68 17.26
N GLY A 28 7.78 -0.42 15.95
CA GLY A 28 6.64 -0.81 15.12
C GLY A 28 6.93 -0.63 13.63
N GLU A 29 5.92 -0.91 12.81
CA GLU A 29 5.97 -0.72 11.36
C GLU A 29 4.54 -0.52 10.85
N ASP A 30 4.32 0.57 10.13
CA ASP A 30 3.10 0.71 9.32
C ASP A 30 3.33 0.11 7.95
N VAL A 31 2.39 -0.72 7.50
CA VAL A 31 2.43 -1.37 6.19
C VAL A 31 1.25 -0.89 5.37
N GLN A 32 1.52 -0.17 4.30
CA GLN A 32 0.53 0.18 3.28
C GLN A 32 0.67 -0.75 2.09
N ARG A 33 -0.47 -1.17 1.53
CA ARG A 33 -0.55 -2.03 0.36
C ARG A 33 -1.38 -1.34 -0.70
N ILE A 34 -0.78 -1.10 -1.86
CA ILE A 34 -1.39 -0.38 -2.97
C ILE A 34 -1.46 -1.34 -4.16
N LEU A 35 -2.66 -1.56 -4.69
CA LEU A 35 -2.87 -2.40 -5.87
C LEU A 35 -2.59 -1.60 -7.14
N HIS A 36 -1.73 -2.15 -7.99
CA HIS A 36 -1.37 -1.61 -9.29
C HIS A 36 -1.82 -2.51 -10.44
N TYR A 37 -2.02 -1.89 -11.60
CA TYR A 37 -2.31 -2.55 -12.86
C TYR A 37 -1.26 -2.22 -13.92
N VAL A 38 -0.78 -3.26 -14.58
CA VAL A 38 -0.14 -3.17 -15.90
C VAL A 38 -0.86 -4.13 -16.86
N PRO A 39 -0.77 -3.96 -18.18
CA PRO A 39 -1.47 -4.83 -19.11
C PRO A 39 -1.26 -6.32 -18.79
N ALA A 40 -2.37 -7.04 -18.57
CA ALA A 40 -2.43 -8.45 -18.21
C ALA A 40 -1.81 -8.86 -16.85
N GLN A 41 -1.49 -7.93 -15.95
CA GLN A 41 -0.94 -8.26 -14.63
C GLN A 41 -1.37 -7.27 -13.54
N LEU A 42 -1.72 -7.82 -12.37
CA LEU A 42 -1.85 -7.07 -11.12
C LEU A 42 -0.63 -7.33 -10.23
N TRP A 43 -0.21 -6.31 -9.49
CA TRP A 43 0.85 -6.42 -8.50
C TRP A 43 0.57 -5.48 -7.33
N VAL A 44 1.21 -5.73 -6.20
CA VAL A 44 1.01 -4.96 -4.96
C VAL A 44 2.31 -4.24 -4.60
N GLU A 45 2.23 -2.91 -4.49
CA GLU A 45 3.26 -2.13 -3.83
C GLU A 45 3.08 -2.23 -2.32
N VAL A 46 4.12 -2.68 -1.62
CA VAL A 46 4.12 -2.82 -0.15
C VAL A 46 5.07 -1.79 0.42
N ILE A 47 4.51 -0.70 0.93
CA ILE A 47 5.27 0.39 1.54
C ILE A 47 5.33 0.17 3.05
N LYS A 48 6.53 -0.09 3.55
CA LYS A 48 6.83 -0.28 4.97
C LYS A 48 7.45 0.99 5.53
N ARG A 49 6.84 1.55 6.57
CA ARG A 49 7.31 2.74 7.28
C ARG A 49 7.59 2.36 8.74
N PRO A 50 8.84 2.01 9.07
CA PRO A 50 9.22 1.66 10.43
C PRO A 50 8.95 2.83 11.40
N ILE A 51 8.45 2.50 12.59
CA ILE A 51 8.23 3.45 13.67
C ILE A 51 9.39 3.27 14.64
N TYR A 52 10.13 4.35 14.89
CA TYR A 52 11.27 4.38 15.78
C TYR A 52 10.99 5.18 17.05
N ARG A 53 11.70 4.83 18.11
CA ARG A 53 11.76 5.57 19.37
C ARG A 53 13.21 5.79 19.78
N LEU A 54 13.51 6.94 20.38
CA LEU A 54 14.82 7.16 21.02
C LEU A 54 15.04 6.14 22.15
N LYS A 55 16.20 5.46 22.16
CA LYS A 55 16.54 4.48 23.19
C LYS A 55 16.54 5.08 24.60
N ALA A 56 16.97 6.34 24.72
CA ALA A 56 16.97 7.09 25.98
C ALA A 56 15.56 7.29 26.57
N ASP A 57 14.53 7.33 25.72
CA ASP A 57 13.15 7.65 26.10
C ASP A 57 12.33 6.40 26.47
N LYS A 58 12.96 5.23 26.64
CA LYS A 58 12.24 3.96 26.85
C LYS A 58 11.24 3.99 28.02
N ASN A 59 11.54 4.73 29.07
CA ASN A 59 10.69 4.91 30.27
C ASN A 59 10.08 6.32 30.37
N ALA A 60 10.21 7.15 29.32
CA ALA A 60 9.67 8.49 29.33
C ALA A 60 8.13 8.45 29.22
N LEU A 61 7.45 9.36 29.93
CA LEU A 61 5.99 9.49 29.85
C LEU A 61 5.52 9.93 28.44
N LYS A 62 6.39 10.62 27.69
CA LYS A 62 6.17 11.07 26.32
C LYS A 62 7.44 10.83 25.49
N PRO A 63 7.62 9.61 24.94
CA PRO A 63 8.81 9.30 24.17
C PRO A 63 8.79 10.02 22.82
N HIS A 64 9.97 10.41 22.33
CA HIS A 64 10.11 10.91 20.97
C HIS A 64 9.96 9.75 19.97
N ILE A 65 9.00 9.88 19.05
CA ILE A 65 8.69 8.90 18.02
C ILE A 65 9.01 9.50 16.65
N CYS A 66 9.73 8.76 15.82
CA CYS A 66 10.05 9.13 14.45
C CYS A 66 9.53 8.09 13.47
N GLN A 67 8.97 8.55 12.35
CA GLN A 67 8.48 7.71 11.27
C GLN A 67 8.54 8.52 9.97
N ALA A 68 8.78 7.86 8.83
CA ALA A 68 8.63 8.49 7.53
C ALA A 68 7.19 8.95 7.25
N GLU A 69 7.04 10.03 6.49
CA GLU A 69 5.73 10.53 6.08
C GLU A 69 4.96 9.47 5.29
N ALA A 70 3.62 9.47 5.44
CA ALA A 70 2.78 8.57 4.65
C ALA A 70 2.77 9.05 3.19
N PRO A 71 2.90 8.14 2.21
CA PRO A 71 2.67 8.51 0.82
C PRO A 71 1.24 9.03 0.65
N ASN A 72 1.09 10.06 -0.19
CA ASN A 72 -0.20 10.66 -0.48
C ASN A 72 -1.02 9.72 -1.37
N PRO A 73 -2.18 9.22 -0.89
CA PRO A 73 -2.98 8.31 -1.68
C PRO A 73 -3.78 9.06 -2.75
N VAL A 74 -4.05 8.39 -3.87
CA VAL A 74 -4.87 8.95 -4.96
C VAL A 74 -6.31 9.21 -4.50
N ILE A 75 -6.86 8.30 -3.71
CA ILE A 75 -8.17 8.40 -3.05
C ILE A 75 -8.04 8.04 -1.57
N GLY A 76 -8.92 8.56 -0.72
CA GLY A 76 -8.93 8.26 0.71
C GLY A 76 -8.92 6.74 0.97
N GLY A 77 -8.01 6.28 1.81
CA GLY A 77 -7.80 4.85 2.11
C GLY A 77 -6.58 4.22 1.45
N GLY A 78 -6.05 4.78 0.36
CA GLY A 78 -4.69 4.44 -0.14
C GLY A 78 -4.44 2.99 -0.52
N HIS A 79 -5.45 2.26 -0.99
CA HIS A 79 -5.32 0.84 -1.34
C HIS A 79 -5.20 0.57 -2.85
N VAL A 80 -5.36 1.60 -3.69
CA VAL A 80 -5.43 1.45 -5.15
C VAL A 80 -4.65 2.59 -5.80
N ALA A 81 -3.78 2.24 -6.75
CA ALA A 81 -3.00 3.19 -7.51
C ALA A 81 -3.79 3.87 -8.64
N ALA A 82 -3.23 4.95 -9.17
CA ALA A 82 -3.84 5.70 -10.27
C ALA A 82 -3.99 4.84 -11.54
N ASP A 83 -3.03 3.95 -11.82
CA ASP A 83 -3.08 3.04 -12.98
C ASP A 83 -4.29 2.08 -12.91
N MET A 84 -4.53 1.46 -11.77
CA MET A 84 -5.66 0.56 -11.53
C MET A 84 -6.99 1.31 -11.59
N LEU A 85 -7.08 2.51 -10.99
CA LEU A 85 -8.27 3.35 -11.09
C LEU A 85 -8.56 3.74 -12.54
N ALA A 86 -7.54 4.13 -13.30
CA ALA A 86 -7.67 4.44 -14.71
C ALA A 86 -8.17 3.23 -15.51
N GLN A 87 -7.67 2.03 -15.22
CA GLN A 87 -8.14 0.80 -15.87
C GLN A 87 -9.61 0.51 -15.58
N ILE A 88 -10.07 0.69 -14.34
CA ILE A 88 -11.50 0.53 -13.99
C ILE A 88 -12.37 1.52 -14.77
N VAL A 89 -11.96 2.79 -14.85
CA VAL A 89 -12.69 3.83 -15.60
C VAL A 89 -12.74 3.48 -17.09
N ILE A 90 -11.62 3.04 -17.66
CA ILE A 90 -11.53 2.58 -19.05
C ILE A 90 -12.49 1.41 -19.30
N ASP A 91 -12.43 0.37 -18.48
CA ASP A 91 -13.27 -0.82 -18.63
C ASP A 91 -14.75 -0.45 -18.56
N LYS A 92 -15.12 0.46 -17.66
CA LYS A 92 -16.51 0.89 -17.48
C LYS A 92 -17.03 1.78 -18.61
N PHE A 93 -16.27 2.81 -18.97
CA PHE A 93 -16.80 3.91 -19.80
C PHE A 93 -16.35 3.86 -21.26
N ARG A 94 -15.14 3.37 -21.53
CA ARG A 94 -14.63 3.22 -22.90
C ARG A 94 -15.04 1.89 -23.50
N ASP A 95 -14.81 0.81 -22.75
CA ASP A 95 -14.99 -0.56 -23.26
C ASP A 95 -16.38 -1.13 -22.91
N HIS A 96 -17.21 -0.35 -22.21
CA HIS A 96 -18.57 -0.68 -21.81
C HIS A 96 -18.72 -2.08 -21.17
N LEU A 97 -17.70 -2.47 -20.41
CA LEU A 97 -17.64 -3.80 -19.81
C LEU A 97 -18.67 -3.87 -18.67
N PRO A 98 -19.64 -4.81 -18.70
CA PRO A 98 -20.57 -4.97 -17.61
C PRO A 98 -19.83 -5.41 -16.34
N GLU A 99 -20.35 -5.04 -15.17
CA GLU A 99 -19.69 -5.22 -13.88
C GLU A 99 -19.28 -6.67 -13.61
N TYR A 100 -20.16 -7.64 -13.87
CA TYR A 100 -19.85 -9.07 -13.69
C TYR A 100 -18.63 -9.52 -14.50
N ARG A 101 -18.39 -8.89 -15.66
CA ARG A 101 -17.27 -9.22 -16.54
C ARG A 101 -15.99 -8.51 -16.10
N GLN A 102 -16.10 -7.32 -15.50
CA GLN A 102 -14.98 -6.68 -14.80
C GLN A 102 -14.54 -7.54 -13.61
N VAL A 103 -15.47 -7.97 -12.76
CA VAL A 103 -15.18 -8.86 -11.62
C VAL A 103 -14.47 -10.12 -12.08
N LYS A 104 -15.01 -10.81 -13.09
CA LYS A 104 -14.37 -12.01 -13.65
C LYS A 104 -12.96 -11.74 -14.18
N ARG A 105 -12.77 -10.64 -14.92
CA ARG A 105 -11.45 -10.27 -15.48
C ARG A 105 -10.42 -10.06 -14.37
N TYR A 106 -10.78 -9.37 -13.29
CA TYR A 106 -9.84 -9.15 -12.18
C TYR A 106 -9.62 -10.42 -11.35
N GLU A 107 -10.63 -11.28 -11.24
CA GLU A 107 -10.49 -12.60 -10.61
C GLU A 107 -9.50 -13.49 -11.39
N ASP A 108 -9.58 -13.49 -12.73
CA ASP A 108 -8.62 -14.18 -13.61
C ASP A 108 -7.18 -13.64 -13.44
N LEU A 109 -7.03 -12.38 -13.00
CA LEU A 109 -5.76 -11.74 -12.67
C LEU A 109 -5.34 -11.91 -11.19
N GLY A 110 -6.09 -12.67 -10.39
CA GLY A 110 -5.77 -12.95 -8.99
C GLY A 110 -6.35 -11.96 -7.98
N MET A 111 -7.22 -11.02 -8.39
CA MET A 111 -7.86 -10.06 -7.49
C MET A 111 -9.36 -10.30 -7.39
N LYS A 112 -9.82 -10.64 -6.17
CA LYS A 112 -11.25 -10.76 -5.88
C LYS A 112 -11.81 -9.44 -5.36
N LEU A 113 -12.69 -8.81 -6.15
CA LEU A 113 -13.47 -7.66 -5.70
C LEU A 113 -14.47 -8.09 -4.60
N PRO A 114 -14.70 -7.26 -3.57
CA PRO A 114 -15.74 -7.51 -2.60
C PRO A 114 -17.12 -7.42 -3.27
N THR A 115 -17.94 -8.46 -3.10
CA THR A 115 -19.36 -8.49 -3.45
C THR A 115 -20.24 -8.15 -2.27
#